data_AF-A0AAD9GZB3-F1
#
_entry.id   AF-A0AAD9GZB3-F1
#
_cell.length_a   1.000
_cell.length_b   1.000
_cell.length_c   1.000
_cell.angle_alpha   90.00
_cell.angle_beta   90.00
_cell.angle_gamma   90.00
#
_symmetry.space_group_name_H-M   'P 1'
#
loop_
_entity.id
_entity.type
_entity.pdbx_description
1 polymer ?
#
loop_
_entity_poly.entity_id
_entity_poly.type
_entity_poly.pdbx_seq_one_letter_code
_entity_poly.pdbx_strand_id
1 'polypeptide(L)'
;MDPQTSLHQQWRMMVDGLQNVDLKLYRMEERELGAGVFDHQCHWTFVAVRSAKVQRDGEIDAVAVTGITRLIFYGRHVQKINISAVRRQNSVPFDFSTSHED
;
A
#
# COMPACT_ATOMS: atom_id res chain seq x y z
N MET A 1 7.61 -20.38 2.07
CA MET A 1 6.98 -19.26 2.79
C MET A 1 5.53 -19.16 2.33
N ASP A 2 4.60 -18.95 3.25
CA ASP A 2 3.20 -18.69 2.94
C ASP A 2 3.07 -17.35 2.17
N PRO A 3 2.28 -17.27 1.08
CA PRO A 3 1.92 -16.02 0.41
C PRO A 3 1.54 -14.87 1.35
N GLN A 4 0.84 -15.15 2.46
CA GLN A 4 0.47 -14.13 3.45
C GLN A 4 1.69 -13.54 4.17
N THR A 5 2.67 -14.38 4.52
CA THR A 5 3.92 -13.92 5.17
C THR A 5 4.74 -13.06 4.23
N SER A 6 4.81 -13.43 2.95
CA SER A 6 5.50 -12.66 1.90
C SER A 6 4.82 -11.30 1.66
N LEU A 7 3.49 -11.25 1.65
CA LEU A 7 2.73 -10.00 1.54
C LEU A 7 3.06 -9.05 2.69
N HIS A 8 2.99 -9.56 3.94
CA HIS A 8 3.29 -8.77 5.12
C HIS A 8 4.73 -8.22 5.09
N GLN A 9 5.72 -9.03 4.72
CA GLN A 9 7.11 -8.59 4.60
C GLN A 9 7.32 -7.51 3.53
N GLN A 10 6.73 -7.69 2.34
CA GLN A 10 6.81 -6.71 1.25
C GLN A 10 6.14 -5.38 1.63
N TRP A 11 4.98 -5.43 2.29
CA TRP A 11 4.30 -4.22 2.79
C TRP A 11 5.05 -3.55 3.93
N ARG A 12 5.60 -4.33 4.87
CA ARG A 12 6.33 -3.80 6.02
C ARG A 12 7.46 -2.86 5.60
N MET A 13 8.22 -3.19 4.56
CA MET A 13 9.29 -2.33 4.05
C MET A 13 8.79 -0.95 3.56
N MET A 14 7.53 -0.83 3.18
CA MET A 14 6.93 0.42 2.70
C MET A 14 6.29 1.24 3.81
N VAL A 15 5.71 0.59 4.83
CA VAL A 15 4.86 1.25 5.84
C VAL A 15 5.50 1.38 7.22
N ASP A 16 6.62 0.71 7.47
CA ASP A 16 7.28 0.76 8.79
C ASP A 16 7.76 2.19 9.13
N GLY A 17 7.46 2.64 10.35
CA GLY A 17 7.75 3.99 10.81
C GLY A 17 6.89 5.12 10.20
N LEU A 18 5.80 4.79 9.51
CA LEU A 18 4.81 5.76 9.04
C LEU A 18 3.63 5.91 10.03
N GLN A 19 3.03 7.09 10.07
CA GLN A 19 1.82 7.42 10.84
C GLN A 19 0.81 8.16 9.95
N ASN A 20 -0.45 8.21 10.38
CA ASN A 20 -1.56 8.85 9.67
C ASN A 20 -1.60 8.44 8.19
N VAL A 21 -1.68 7.12 7.95
CA VAL A 21 -1.64 6.53 6.62
C VAL A 21 -3.02 6.62 5.98
N ASP A 22 -3.16 7.34 4.88
CA ASP A 22 -4.32 7.30 3.99
C ASP A 22 -3.98 6.42 2.78
N LEU A 23 -4.59 5.23 2.68
CA LEU A 23 -4.43 4.29 1.58
C LEU A 23 -5.71 4.25 0.75
N LYS A 24 -5.59 4.58 -0.54
CA LYS A 24 -6.70 4.58 -1.50
C LYS A 24 -6.43 3.58 -2.62
N LEU A 25 -7.29 2.57 -2.72
CA LEU A 25 -7.42 1.74 -3.91
C LEU A 25 -8.26 2.50 -4.93
N TYR A 26 -7.67 2.88 -6.06
CA TYR A 26 -8.38 3.68 -7.06
C TYR A 26 -8.76 2.89 -8.31
N ARG A 27 -8.14 1.73 -8.54
CA ARG A 27 -8.51 0.83 -9.64
C ARG A 27 -8.22 -0.61 -9.29
N MET A 28 -9.15 -1.49 -9.64
CA MET A 28 -8.95 -2.93 -9.62
C MET A 28 -9.33 -3.47 -11.00
N GLU A 29 -8.47 -4.32 -11.54
CA GLU A 29 -8.75 -5.11 -12.73
C GLU A 29 -8.71 -6.59 -12.33
N GLU A 30 -9.72 -7.35 -12.75
CA GLU A 30 -9.80 -8.79 -12.56
C GLU A 30 -9.76 -9.48 -13.92
N ARG A 31 -8.99 -10.57 -14.01
CA ARG A 31 -8.91 -11.40 -15.19
C ARG A 31 -8.91 -12.88 -14.81
N GLU A 32 -9.84 -13.65 -15.38
CA GLU A 32 -9.78 -15.10 -15.31
C GLU A 32 -8.68 -15.62 -16.25
N LEU A 33 -7.76 -16.40 -15.70
CA LEU A 33 -6.67 -17.07 -16.45
C LEU A 33 -7.05 -18.51 -16.87
N GLY A 34 -8.20 -19.01 -16.40
CA GLY A 34 -8.75 -20.32 -16.69
C GLY A 34 -8.61 -21.30 -15.53
N ALA A 35 -9.41 -22.38 -15.57
CA ALA A 35 -9.45 -23.42 -14.55
C ALA A 35 -9.69 -22.88 -13.11
N GLY A 36 -10.44 -21.78 -12.96
CA GLY A 36 -10.68 -21.16 -11.66
C GLY A 36 -9.48 -20.41 -11.08
N VAL A 37 -8.49 -20.08 -11.94
CA VAL A 37 -7.39 -19.17 -11.61
C VAL A 37 -7.77 -17.75 -12.01
N PHE A 38 -7.58 -16.81 -11.09
CA PHE A 38 -7.87 -15.40 -11.28
C PHE A 38 -6.64 -14.55 -10.96
N ASP A 39 -6.47 -13.48 -11.73
CA ASP A 39 -5.42 -12.47 -11.57
C ASP A 39 -6.05 -11.11 -11.28
N HIS A 40 -5.76 -10.55 -10.11
CA HIS A 40 -6.22 -9.23 -9.71
C HIS A 40 -5.05 -8.26 -9.71
N GLN A 41 -5.21 -7.17 -10.46
CA GLN A 41 -4.28 -6.07 -10.49
C GLN A 41 -4.89 -4.87 -9.76
N CYS A 42 -4.40 -4.61 -8.56
CA CYS A 42 -4.87 -3.55 -7.67
C CYS A 42 -3.93 -2.37 -7.74
N HIS A 43 -4.41 -1.22 -8.21
CA HIS A 43 -3.66 0.03 -8.24
C HIS A 43 -4.05 0.91 -7.06
N TRP A 44 -3.05 1.32 -6.29
CA TRP A 44 -3.24 2.06 -5.07
C TRP A 44 -2.29 3.24 -4.97
N THR A 45 -2.73 4.21 -4.17
CA THR A 45 -1.93 5.34 -3.72
C THR A 45 -2.05 5.38 -2.21
N PHE A 46 -0.94 5.55 -1.50
CA PHE A 46 -0.98 5.91 -0.09
C PHE A 46 -0.16 7.15 0.19
N VAL A 47 -0.61 7.94 1.16
CA VAL A 47 0.12 9.09 1.70
C VAL A 47 0.20 8.92 3.21
N ALA A 48 1.34 9.24 3.80
CA ALA A 48 1.56 9.12 5.24
C ALA A 48 2.61 10.12 5.72
N VAL A 49 2.67 10.36 7.03
CA VAL A 49 3.72 11.18 7.66
C VAL A 49 4.78 10.30 8.29
N ARG A 50 6.04 10.73 8.22
CA ARG A 50 7.16 9.98 8.83
C ARG A 50 7.29 10.33 10.32
N SER A 51 7.09 9.34 11.20
CA SER A 51 7.07 9.53 12.66
C SER A 51 8.36 10.12 13.24
N ALA A 52 9.52 9.69 12.72
CA ALA A 52 10.82 10.09 13.23
C ALA A 52 11.16 11.58 13.04
N LYS A 53 10.54 12.26 12.06
CA LYS A 53 10.76 13.69 11.83
C LYS A 53 9.83 14.58 12.64
N VAL A 54 8.58 14.14 12.84
CA VAL A 54 7.62 14.80 13.74
C VAL A 54 8.19 14.91 15.16
N GLN A 55 8.93 13.89 15.62
CA GLN A 55 9.49 13.87 16.98
C GLN A 55 10.77 14.70 17.18
N ARG A 56 11.55 15.01 16.13
CA ARG A 56 12.85 15.68 16.28
C ARG A 56 12.80 17.18 16.05
N ASP A 57 12.12 17.61 14.99
CA ASP A 57 12.26 18.99 14.49
C ASP A 57 10.93 19.72 14.34
N GLY A 58 9.80 19.07 14.68
CA GLY A 58 8.46 19.60 14.40
C GLY A 58 8.12 19.69 12.90
N GLU A 59 9.05 19.30 12.02
CA GLU A 59 8.85 19.23 10.57
C GLU A 59 8.10 17.94 10.18
N ILE A 60 7.07 18.10 9.34
CA ILE A 60 6.27 17.00 8.81
C ILE A 60 6.80 16.62 7.44
N ASP A 61 7.51 15.49 7.36
CA ASP A 61 7.80 14.85 6.09
C ASP A 61 6.61 13.99 5.65
N ALA A 62 5.91 14.46 4.62
CA ALA A 62 4.94 13.64 3.90
C ALA A 62 5.65 12.68 2.94
N VAL A 63 5.25 11.41 3.00
CA VAL A 63 5.64 10.34 2.10
C VAL A 63 4.41 9.99 1.28
N ALA A 64 4.57 9.96 -0.04
CA ALA A 64 3.56 9.43 -0.93
C ALA A 64 4.11 8.27 -1.73
N VAL A 65 3.31 7.23 -1.86
CA VAL A 65 3.68 6.02 -2.57
C VAL A 65 2.52 5.64 -3.46
N THR A 66 2.81 5.38 -4.72
CA THR A 66 1.89 4.72 -5.62
C THR A 66 2.40 3.34 -5.93
N GLY A 67 1.49 2.41 -6.16
CA GLY A 67 1.90 1.05 -6.42
C GLY A 67 0.81 0.18 -7.03
N ILE A 68 1.26 -1.01 -7.38
CA ILE A 68 0.45 -2.07 -7.96
C ILE A 68 0.69 -3.31 -7.11
N THR A 69 -0.39 -3.91 -6.64
CA THR A 69 -0.37 -5.25 -6.06
C THR A 69 -1.02 -6.20 -7.05
N ARG A 70 -0.28 -7.25 -7.43
CA ARG A 70 -0.78 -8.32 -8.29
C ARG A 70 -1.01 -9.57 -7.45
N LEU A 71 -2.26 -10.05 -7.43
CA LEU A 71 -2.69 -11.22 -6.69
C LEU A 71 -3.13 -12.30 -7.68
N ILE A 72 -2.55 -13.50 -7.57
CA ILE A 72 -3.01 -14.68 -8.31
C ILE A 72 -3.55 -15.68 -7.30
N PHE A 73 -4.76 -16.18 -7.53
CA PHE A 73 -5.39 -17.17 -6.68
C PHE A 73 -6.10 -18.25 -7.49
N TYR A 74 -6.25 -19.42 -6.88
CA TYR A 74 -7.06 -20.53 -7.39
C TYR A 74 -8.20 -20.77 -6.42
N GLY A 75 -9.44 -20.61 -6.89
CA GLY A 75 -10.62 -20.64 -6.02
C GLY A 75 -10.51 -19.60 -4.89
N ARG A 76 -10.30 -20.05 -3.65
CA ARG A 76 -10.11 -19.18 -2.46
C ARG A 76 -8.66 -19.13 -1.94
N HIS A 77 -7.72 -19.78 -2.63
CA HIS A 77 -6.35 -19.92 -2.17
C HIS A 77 -5.42 -19.00 -2.95
N VAL A 78 -4.75 -18.09 -2.24
CA VAL A 78 -3.71 -17.25 -2.82
C VAL A 78 -2.54 -18.13 -3.27
N GLN A 79 -2.17 -18.02 -4.54
CA GLN A 79 -0.99 -18.68 -5.09
C GLN A 79 0.23 -17.77 -5.12
N LYS A 80 0.03 -16.50 -5.51
CA LYS A 80 1.13 -15.55 -5.67
C LYS A 80 0.69 -14.13 -5.37
N ILE A 81 1.61 -13.38 -4.78
CA ILE A 81 1.48 -11.96 -4.52
C ILE A 81 2.77 -11.29 -4.98
N ASN A 82 2.64 -10.24 -5.80
CA ASN A 82 3.77 -9.35 -6.12
C ASN A 82 3.35 -7.91 -5.85
N ILE A 83 4.24 -7.16 -5.23
CA ILE A 83 4.03 -5.73 -5.00
C ILE A 83 5.14 -4.97 -5.71
N SER A 84 4.72 -3.98 -6.48
CA SER A 84 5.60 -3.01 -7.11
C SER A 84 5.16 -1.63 -6.68
N ALA A 85 6.07 -0.84 -6.08
CA ALA A 85 5.74 0.48 -5.57
C ALA A 85 6.85 1.48 -5.89
N VAL A 86 6.46 2.73 -6.06
CA VAL A 86 7.39 3.85 -6.25
C VAL A 86 7.20 4.82 -5.08
N ARG A 87 8.21 4.89 -4.22
CA ARG A 87 8.23 5.82 -3.09
C ARG A 87 8.68 7.20 -3.55
N ARG A 88 7.88 8.21 -3.24
CA ARG A 88 8.23 9.63 -3.41
C ARG A 88 8.28 10.28 -2.04
N GLN A 89 9.44 10.85 -1.73
CA GLN A 89 9.68 11.56 -0.48
C GLN A 89 9.80 13.04 -0.83
N ASN A 90 9.00 13.87 -0.16
CA ASN A 90 8.77 15.30 -0.39
C ASN A 90 7.78 15.60 -1.53
N SER A 91 6.92 16.61 -1.30
CA SER A 91 5.95 17.20 -2.25
C SER A 91 4.55 16.58 -2.34
N VAL A 92 3.95 16.15 -1.22
CA VAL A 92 2.50 15.84 -1.21
C VAL A 92 1.78 16.59 -0.09
N PRO A 93 0.69 17.33 -0.40
CA PRO A 93 -0.14 17.96 0.62
C PRO A 93 -0.70 16.86 1.54
N PHE A 94 -0.46 17.00 2.83
CA PHE A 94 -1.04 16.13 3.86
C PHE A 94 -2.02 16.97 4.69
N ASP A 95 -3.29 16.58 4.68
CA ASP A 95 -4.34 17.29 5.41
C ASP A 95 -4.82 16.43 6.58
N PHE A 96 -4.60 16.91 7.80
CA PHE A 96 -5.03 16.23 9.03
C PHE A 96 -6.55 16.32 9.26
N SER A 97 -7.26 17.17 8.51
CA SER A 97 -8.69 17.43 8.74
C SER A 97 -9.62 16.32 8.24
N THR A 98 -9.13 15.35 7.46
CA THR A 98 -9.92 14.22 6.97
C THR A 98 -9.98 13.03 7.92
N SER A 99 -9.28 13.08 9.06
CA SER A 99 -9.22 11.98 10.05
C SER A 99 -10.19 12.15 11.23
N HIS A 100 -10.96 13.23 11.25
CA HIS A 100 -12.04 13.46 12.20
C HIS A 100 -13.37 13.34 11.46
N GLU A 101 -13.83 12.11 11.25
CA GLU A 101 -15.26 11.84 11.17
C GLU A 101 -15.70 11.41 12.58
N ASP A 102 -16.67 12.14 13.13
CA ASP A 102 -17.34 11.92 14.42
C ASP A 102 -18.01 10.54 14.53
#